data_AF-A0A5C0ZLP4-F1
#
_entry.id   AF-A0A5C0ZLP4-F1
#
_cell.length_a   1.000
_cell.length_b   1.000
_cell.length_c   1.000
_cell.angle_alpha   90.00
_cell.angle_beta   90.00
_cell.angle_gamma   90.00
#
_symmetry.space_group_name_H-M   'P 1'
#
loop_
_entity.id
_entity.type
_entity.pdbx_description
1 polymer ?
#
loop_
_entity_poly.entity_id
_entity_poly.type
_entity_poly.pdbx_seq_one_letter_code
_entity_poly.pdbx_strand_id
1 'polypeptide(L)'
;MKTLLIVALLGTSVLSAQASALVLSDVSHVGKIEEKKSEAEELKQKVEVQLYNLNMLNKQFKMAQEAIKNSKGSHKDIDKDFEYFHSLLLEDSKTQDNAKEIDESVQRLKKEYARKHKNRAAYELKEQKSLATSMQKELNSHIRECKSLKAKYKKYLDGNVSPELRDLETKLEETEKILKESTESNIQNATYYDRKLEDIKKV
;
A
#
# COMPACT_ATOMS: atom_id res chain seq x y z
N MET A 1 2.84 -29.48 -1.12
CA MET A 1 3.49 -28.42 -1.93
C MET A 1 3.63 -27.19 -1.04
N LYS A 2 4.84 -26.64 -0.95
CA LYS A 2 5.27 -25.65 0.06
C LYS A 2 4.66 -24.27 -0.25
N THR A 3 3.87 -23.75 0.68
CA THR A 3 3.30 -22.39 0.64
C THR A 3 4.41 -21.39 0.96
N LEU A 4 4.79 -20.58 -0.03
CA LEU A 4 5.76 -19.48 0.14
C LEU A 4 5.14 -18.40 1.04
N LEU A 5 5.65 -18.35 2.26
CA LEU A 5 5.47 -17.27 3.23
C LEU A 5 6.06 -15.98 2.66
N ILE A 6 5.20 -15.03 2.27
CA ILE A 6 5.58 -13.62 2.12
C ILE A 6 5.54 -13.01 3.54
N VAL A 7 6.47 -13.45 4.39
CA VAL A 7 6.76 -12.86 5.70
C VAL A 7 8.29 -12.75 5.78
N ALA A 8 8.86 -11.85 5.00
CA ALA A 8 10.28 -11.53 5.06
C ALA A 8 10.56 -10.19 4.36
N LEU A 9 10.04 -9.09 4.89
CA LEU A 9 10.53 -7.73 4.55
C LEU A 9 10.11 -6.66 5.56
N LEU A 10 10.01 -7.02 6.84
CA LEU A 10 9.89 -6.07 7.95
C LEU A 10 10.90 -6.47 9.02
N GLY A 11 12.17 -6.11 8.80
CA GLY A 11 13.22 -6.46 9.75
C GLY A 11 14.61 -6.15 9.25
N THR A 12 14.95 -4.85 9.18
CA THR A 12 16.26 -4.31 9.56
C THR A 12 16.25 -2.79 9.41
N SER A 13 15.96 -2.08 10.49
CA SER A 13 16.49 -0.72 10.69
C SER A 13 16.78 -0.50 12.17
N VAL A 14 17.65 -1.34 12.74
CA VAL A 14 18.48 -0.93 13.87
C VAL A 14 19.87 -0.68 13.29
N LEU A 15 20.14 0.55 12.87
CA LEU A 15 21.51 1.01 12.57
C LEU A 15 21.54 2.54 12.44
N SER A 16 21.75 3.21 13.58
CA SER A 16 22.50 4.48 13.65
C SER A 16 22.78 4.85 15.11
N ALA A 17 23.55 4.01 15.80
CA ALA A 17 24.20 4.39 17.06
C ALA A 17 25.47 3.56 17.28
N GLN A 18 26.38 3.54 16.29
CA GLN A 18 27.79 3.13 16.44
C GLN A 18 28.49 3.29 15.08
N ALA A 19 28.86 4.53 14.76
CA ALA A 19 29.82 4.82 13.70
C ALA A 19 30.72 5.97 14.17
N SER A 20 31.36 5.79 15.33
CA SER A 20 32.40 6.67 15.86
C SER A 20 33.21 5.95 16.93
N ALA A 21 33.74 4.77 16.60
CA ALA A 21 34.78 4.13 17.42
C ALA A 21 35.46 3.05 16.58
N LEU A 22 36.38 3.45 15.69
CA LEU A 22 37.56 2.67 15.27
C LEU A 22 38.19 3.34 14.04
N VAL A 23 38.85 4.49 14.22
CA VAL A 23 40.04 4.88 13.45
C VAL A 23 40.83 5.85 14.33
N LEU A 24 42.12 5.54 14.53
CA LEU A 24 43.19 6.31 15.19
C LEU A 24 43.36 6.16 16.71
N SER A 25 44.16 5.16 17.07
CA SER A 25 45.18 5.29 18.12
C SER A 25 46.23 6.33 17.72
N ASP A 26 46.73 7.07 18.71
CA ASP A 26 47.77 8.12 18.67
C ASP A 26 47.41 9.45 18.01
N VAL A 27 47.05 10.44 18.84
CA VAL A 27 47.82 11.68 19.10
C VAL A 27 47.30 12.29 20.40
N SER A 28 48.23 12.71 21.24
CA SER A 28 48.06 13.32 22.55
C SER A 28 47.38 14.70 22.51
N HIS A 29 46.66 15.02 23.59
CA HIS A 29 46.21 16.34 24.05
C HIS A 29 45.67 17.34 22.99
N VAL A 30 44.38 17.23 22.67
CA VAL A 30 43.52 18.38 22.33
C VAL A 30 42.16 18.15 22.98
N GLY A 31 41.62 19.16 23.66
CA GLY A 31 40.40 19.06 24.46
C GLY A 31 39.22 18.47 23.67
N LYS A 32 38.43 17.62 24.34
CA LYS A 32 37.10 17.23 23.87
C LYS A 32 36.24 18.49 23.72
N ILE A 33 36.21 19.05 22.52
CA ILE A 33 35.08 19.87 22.10
C ILE A 33 34.03 18.87 21.64
N GLU A 34 33.21 18.39 22.57
CA GLU A 34 31.93 17.82 22.21
C GLU A 34 31.11 18.97 21.61
N GLU A 35 31.10 19.08 20.28
CA GLU A 35 30.17 19.97 19.58
C GLU A 35 28.75 19.54 19.95
N LYS A 36 28.15 20.22 20.93
CA LYS A 36 26.71 20.14 21.17
C LYS A 36 26.02 20.64 19.91
N LYS A 37 25.56 19.73 19.05
CA LYS A 37 24.55 20.04 18.04
C LYS A 37 23.41 20.80 18.73
N SER A 38 22.97 21.91 18.13
CA SER A 38 21.84 22.64 18.67
C SER A 38 20.61 21.73 18.69
N GLU A 39 19.75 21.89 19.70
CA GLU A 39 18.51 21.10 19.81
C GLU A 39 17.62 21.26 18.57
N ALA A 40 17.72 22.42 17.89
CA ALA A 40 17.08 22.70 16.61
C ALA A 40 17.56 21.76 15.50
N GLU A 41 18.86 21.57 15.40
CA GLU A 41 19.49 20.74 14.37
C GLU A 41 19.21 19.25 14.62
N GLU A 42 19.16 18.83 15.89
CA GLU A 42 18.72 17.48 16.26
C GLU A 42 17.25 17.24 15.91
N LEU A 43 16.37 18.21 16.20
CA LEU A 43 14.95 18.13 15.85
C LEU A 43 14.77 18.01 14.33
N LYS A 44 15.42 18.89 13.57
CA LYS A 44 15.37 18.89 12.10
C LYS A 44 15.78 17.54 11.53
N GLN A 45 16.93 17.00 11.95
CA GLN A 45 17.43 15.70 11.48
C GLN A 45 16.45 14.56 11.80
N LYS A 46 15.83 14.56 12.99
CA LYS A 46 14.82 13.55 13.34
C LYS A 46 13.57 13.65 12.51
N VAL A 47 13.10 14.87 12.25
CA VAL A 47 11.95 15.10 11.38
C VAL A 47 12.24 14.67 9.95
N GLU A 48 13.44 14.96 9.41
CA GLU A 48 13.85 14.52 8.08
C GLU A 48 13.86 13.00 7.96
N VAL A 49 14.37 12.29 8.97
CA VAL A 49 14.32 10.82 9.03
C VAL A 49 12.87 10.31 9.06
N GLN A 50 12.00 10.93 9.86
CA GLN A 50 10.59 10.57 9.92
C GLN A 50 9.88 10.78 8.58
N LEU A 51 10.12 11.91 7.92
CA LEU A 51 9.58 12.19 6.59
C LEU A 51 10.07 11.19 5.55
N TYR A 52 11.37 10.85 5.56
CA TYR A 52 11.93 9.84 4.67
C TYR A 52 11.26 8.48 4.86
N ASN A 53 11.13 8.04 6.12
CA ASN A 53 10.50 6.75 6.44
C ASN A 53 9.02 6.73 6.05
N LEU A 54 8.28 7.80 6.32
CA LEU A 54 6.87 7.93 5.93
C LEU A 54 6.69 7.90 4.41
N ASN A 55 7.59 8.54 3.66
CA ASN A 55 7.59 8.50 2.20
C ASN A 55 7.87 7.09 1.67
N MET A 56 8.82 6.37 2.27
CA MET A 56 9.11 4.98 1.92
C MET A 56 7.90 4.07 2.22
N LEU A 57 7.28 4.23 3.39
CA LEU A 57 6.08 3.49 3.79
C LEU A 57 4.95 3.70 2.76
N ASN A 58 4.69 4.94 2.35
CA ASN A 58 3.72 5.27 1.32
C ASN A 58 4.04 4.64 -0.03
N LYS A 59 5.31 4.62 -0.44
CA LYS A 59 5.74 3.98 -1.68
C LYS A 59 5.52 2.47 -1.64
N GLN A 60 5.92 1.82 -0.55
CA GLN A 60 5.74 0.39 -0.34
C GLN A 60 4.26 0.00 -0.33
N PHE A 61 3.43 0.80 0.34
CA PHE A 61 1.98 0.61 0.33
C PHE A 61 1.45 0.60 -1.11
N LYS A 62 1.73 1.65 -1.90
CA LYS A 62 1.29 1.73 -3.31
C LYS A 62 1.76 0.55 -4.16
N MET A 63 3.05 0.19 -4.07
CA MET A 63 3.58 -0.96 -4.81
C MET A 63 2.87 -2.27 -4.44
N ALA A 64 2.58 -2.48 -3.15
CA ALA A 64 1.83 -3.64 -2.69
C ALA A 64 0.38 -3.63 -3.20
N GLN A 65 -0.26 -2.46 -3.26
CA GLN A 65 -1.61 -2.36 -3.83
C GLN A 65 -1.64 -2.74 -5.31
N GLU A 66 -0.66 -2.26 -6.09
CA GLU A 66 -0.53 -2.60 -7.51
C GLU A 66 -0.21 -4.08 -7.70
N ALA A 67 0.67 -4.65 -6.88
CA ALA A 67 0.99 -6.08 -6.90
C ALA A 67 -0.24 -6.94 -6.61
N ILE A 68 -1.07 -6.54 -5.65
CA ILE A 68 -2.36 -7.20 -5.39
C ILE A 68 -3.21 -7.14 -6.66
N LYS A 69 -3.47 -5.96 -7.22
CA LYS A 69 -4.34 -5.77 -8.41
C LYS A 69 -3.86 -6.52 -9.66
N ASN A 70 -2.55 -6.61 -9.86
CA ASN A 70 -1.94 -7.20 -11.05
C ASN A 70 -1.48 -8.66 -10.84
N SER A 71 -1.77 -9.26 -9.68
CA SER A 71 -1.48 -10.68 -9.45
C SER A 71 -2.28 -11.58 -10.39
N LYS A 72 -1.78 -12.80 -10.62
CA LYS A 72 -2.37 -13.79 -11.53
C LYS A 72 -3.88 -13.94 -11.34
N GLY A 73 -4.62 -13.94 -12.45
CA GLY A 73 -6.09 -13.96 -12.42
C GLY A 73 -6.66 -12.58 -12.11
N SER A 74 -5.92 -11.54 -12.49
CA SER A 74 -6.33 -10.14 -12.36
C SER A 74 -7.60 -9.89 -13.17
N HIS A 75 -8.29 -8.78 -12.88
CA HIS A 75 -9.42 -8.33 -13.71
C HIS A 75 -9.04 -8.26 -15.19
N LYS A 76 -7.83 -7.77 -15.50
CA LYS A 76 -7.30 -7.72 -16.87
C LYS A 76 -7.12 -9.10 -17.51
N ASP A 77 -6.72 -10.10 -16.74
CA ASP A 77 -6.60 -11.47 -17.25
C ASP A 77 -7.99 -12.06 -17.55
N ILE A 78 -8.96 -11.77 -16.69
CA ILE A 78 -10.35 -12.23 -16.86
C ILE A 78 -10.99 -11.57 -18.10
N ASP A 79 -10.73 -10.27 -18.32
CA ASP A 79 -11.19 -9.55 -19.51
C ASP A 79 -10.64 -10.18 -20.80
N LYS A 80 -9.33 -10.48 -20.83
CA LYS A 80 -8.71 -11.16 -21.98
C LYS A 80 -9.26 -12.56 -22.23
N ASP A 81 -9.45 -13.35 -21.17
CA ASP A 81 -10.07 -14.67 -21.27
C ASP A 81 -11.45 -14.55 -21.93
N PHE A 82 -12.27 -13.61 -21.46
CA PHE A 82 -13.61 -13.39 -21.99
C PHE A 82 -13.59 -12.98 -23.46
N GLU A 83 -12.76 -12.00 -23.82
CA GLU A 83 -12.60 -11.54 -25.21
C GLU A 83 -12.21 -12.70 -26.13
N TYR A 84 -11.27 -13.54 -25.70
CA TYR A 84 -10.83 -14.71 -26.46
C TYR A 84 -11.97 -15.72 -26.68
N PHE A 85 -12.60 -16.22 -25.61
CA PHE A 85 -13.65 -17.23 -25.73
C PHE A 85 -14.92 -16.70 -26.42
N HIS A 86 -15.27 -15.43 -26.20
CA HIS A 86 -16.42 -14.82 -26.87
C HIS A 86 -16.18 -14.70 -28.37
N SER A 87 -14.95 -14.36 -28.79
CA SER A 87 -14.59 -14.29 -30.22
C SER A 87 -14.68 -15.65 -30.90
N LEU A 88 -14.22 -16.73 -30.24
CA LEU A 88 -14.37 -18.10 -30.75
C LEU A 88 -15.84 -18.48 -30.95
N LEU A 89 -16.70 -18.22 -29.95
CA LEU A 89 -18.14 -18.51 -30.06
C LEU A 89 -18.82 -17.70 -31.18
N LEU A 90 -18.39 -16.45 -31.42
CA LEU A 90 -18.88 -15.65 -32.53
C LEU A 90 -18.42 -16.17 -33.89
N GLU A 91 -17.24 -16.76 -33.98
CA GLU A 91 -16.74 -17.39 -35.20
C GLU A 91 -17.51 -18.68 -35.51
N ASP A 92 -17.73 -19.53 -34.50
CA ASP A 92 -18.55 -20.74 -34.62
C ASP A 92 -19.97 -20.42 -35.09
N SER A 93 -20.55 -19.29 -34.63
CA SER A 93 -21.90 -18.87 -35.04
C SER A 93 -22.06 -18.52 -36.51
N LYS A 94 -20.95 -18.26 -37.21
CA LYS A 94 -20.95 -17.98 -38.66
C LYS A 94 -20.84 -19.24 -39.50
N THR A 95 -20.39 -20.35 -38.90
CA THR A 95 -20.05 -21.58 -39.62
C THR A 95 -20.98 -22.75 -39.29
N GLN A 96 -21.73 -22.67 -38.18
CA GLN A 96 -22.62 -23.73 -37.70
C GLN A 96 -24.07 -23.27 -37.62
N ASP A 97 -25.00 -24.18 -37.92
CA ASP A 97 -26.45 -23.95 -37.92
C ASP A 97 -27.09 -24.28 -36.54
N ASN A 98 -26.34 -24.13 -35.45
CA ASN A 98 -26.74 -24.47 -34.07
C ASN A 98 -26.88 -23.22 -33.16
N ALA A 99 -27.50 -22.16 -33.68
CA ALA A 99 -27.64 -20.86 -33.02
C ALA A 99 -28.08 -20.92 -31.54
N LYS A 100 -28.93 -21.88 -31.17
CA LYS A 100 -29.37 -22.08 -29.78
C LYS A 100 -28.24 -22.52 -28.85
N GLU A 101 -27.42 -23.49 -29.26
CA GLU A 101 -26.31 -24.00 -28.43
C GLU A 101 -25.22 -22.94 -28.22
N ILE A 102 -25.01 -22.11 -29.25
CA ILE A 102 -24.07 -21.00 -29.18
C ILE A 102 -24.59 -19.91 -28.25
N ASP A 103 -25.87 -19.52 -28.36
CA ASP A 103 -26.45 -18.55 -27.42
C ASP A 103 -26.34 -19.03 -25.97
N GLU A 104 -26.69 -20.29 -25.69
CA GLU A 104 -26.53 -20.88 -24.36
C GLU A 104 -25.07 -20.85 -23.87
N SER A 105 -24.11 -21.07 -24.78
CA SER A 105 -22.68 -21.00 -24.49
C SER A 105 -22.22 -19.58 -24.18
N VAL A 106 -22.70 -18.58 -24.92
CA VAL A 106 -22.45 -17.16 -24.66
C VAL A 106 -23.03 -16.74 -23.32
N GLN A 107 -24.24 -17.18 -22.97
CA GLN A 107 -24.85 -16.88 -21.67
C GLN A 107 -24.07 -17.50 -20.51
N ARG A 108 -23.63 -18.77 -20.66
CA ARG A 108 -22.72 -19.41 -19.69
C ARG A 108 -21.42 -18.64 -19.54
N LEU A 109 -20.81 -18.21 -20.65
CA LEU A 109 -19.57 -17.43 -20.64
C LEU A 109 -19.74 -16.09 -19.89
N LYS A 110 -20.84 -15.36 -20.11
CA LYS A 110 -21.16 -14.11 -19.39
C LYS A 110 -21.36 -14.34 -17.89
N LYS A 111 -22.05 -15.41 -17.51
CA LYS A 111 -22.25 -15.80 -16.09
C LYS A 111 -20.91 -16.12 -15.41
N GLU A 112 -20.07 -16.90 -16.08
CA GLU A 112 -18.73 -17.24 -15.59
C GLU A 112 -17.80 -16.02 -15.50
N TYR A 113 -17.85 -15.13 -16.48
CA TYR A 113 -17.11 -13.86 -16.48
C TYR A 113 -17.43 -13.02 -15.24
N ALA A 114 -18.71 -12.73 -14.99
CA ALA A 114 -19.09 -11.95 -13.81
C ALA A 114 -18.76 -12.66 -12.49
N ARG A 115 -18.90 -13.99 -12.43
CA ARG A 115 -18.52 -14.80 -11.26
C ARG A 115 -17.02 -14.67 -10.98
N LYS A 116 -16.17 -14.77 -12.01
CA LYS A 116 -14.72 -14.58 -11.90
C LYS A 116 -14.38 -13.17 -11.39
N HIS A 117 -14.98 -12.12 -11.95
CA HIS A 117 -14.74 -10.75 -11.49
C HIS A 117 -15.17 -10.54 -10.03
N LYS A 118 -16.33 -11.05 -9.61
CA LYS A 118 -16.76 -10.98 -8.20
C LYS A 118 -15.76 -11.65 -7.27
N ASN A 119 -15.39 -12.90 -7.58
CA ASN A 119 -14.45 -13.65 -6.74
C ASN A 119 -13.09 -12.94 -6.66
N ARG A 120 -12.64 -12.36 -7.78
CA ARG A 120 -11.43 -11.58 -7.84
C ARG A 120 -11.50 -10.32 -6.99
N ALA A 121 -12.58 -9.55 -7.10
CA ALA A 121 -12.78 -8.34 -6.32
C ALA A 121 -12.88 -8.62 -4.80
N ALA A 122 -13.51 -9.74 -4.42
CA ALA A 122 -13.55 -10.19 -3.03
C ALA A 122 -12.17 -10.57 -2.50
N TYR A 123 -11.35 -11.24 -3.31
CA TYR A 123 -9.94 -11.52 -2.99
C TYR A 123 -9.14 -10.22 -2.82
N GLU A 124 -9.22 -9.30 -3.80
CA GLU A 124 -8.52 -8.02 -3.73
C GLU A 124 -8.93 -7.24 -2.48
N LEU A 125 -10.22 -7.15 -2.17
CA LEU A 125 -10.71 -6.48 -0.97
C LEU A 125 -10.11 -7.07 0.32
N LYS A 126 -10.02 -8.40 0.42
CA LYS A 126 -9.45 -9.07 1.58
C LYS A 126 -7.97 -8.71 1.75
N GLU A 127 -7.18 -8.83 0.70
CA GLU A 127 -5.74 -8.53 0.74
C GLU A 127 -5.48 -7.04 1.00
N GLN A 128 -6.25 -6.16 0.35
CA GLN A 128 -6.17 -4.71 0.55
C GLN A 128 -6.53 -4.30 1.99
N LYS A 129 -7.51 -4.96 2.63
CA LYS A 129 -7.84 -4.73 4.05
C LYS A 129 -6.70 -5.15 4.98
N SER A 130 -6.06 -6.28 4.70
CA SER A 130 -4.88 -6.74 5.44
C SER A 130 -3.73 -5.74 5.31
N LEU A 131 -3.45 -5.29 4.07
CA LEU A 131 -2.43 -4.29 3.77
C LEU A 131 -2.74 -2.95 4.46
N ALA A 132 -3.99 -2.48 4.42
CA ALA A 132 -4.42 -1.25 5.09
C ALA A 132 -4.28 -1.31 6.61
N THR A 133 -4.54 -2.47 7.21
CA THR A 133 -4.35 -2.69 8.65
C THR A 133 -2.87 -2.57 9.03
N SER A 134 -1.98 -3.17 8.24
CA SER A 134 -0.53 -3.06 8.43
C SER A 134 -0.05 -1.61 8.26
N MET A 135 -0.52 -0.93 7.21
CA MET A 135 -0.21 0.50 6.97
C MET A 135 -0.66 1.39 8.14
N GLN A 136 -1.88 1.19 8.65
CA GLN A 136 -2.39 1.97 9.78
C GLN A 136 -1.55 1.77 11.05
N LYS A 137 -1.04 0.54 11.28
CA LYS A 137 -0.19 0.25 12.43
C LYS A 137 1.12 1.03 12.38
N GLU A 138 1.79 1.03 11.23
CA GLU A 138 3.04 1.78 11.03
C GLU A 138 2.81 3.29 11.08
N LEU A 139 1.73 3.78 10.44
CA LEU A 139 1.33 5.19 10.50
C LEU A 139 1.06 5.65 11.94
N ASN A 140 0.39 4.83 12.75
CA ASN A 140 0.19 5.12 14.16
C ASN A 140 1.50 5.19 14.96
N SER A 141 2.55 4.47 14.53
CA SER A 141 3.89 4.58 15.11
C SER A 141 4.49 5.96 14.81
N HIS A 142 4.47 6.39 13.55
CA HIS A 142 4.94 7.71 13.13
C HIS A 142 4.18 8.85 13.83
N ILE A 143 2.86 8.74 13.98
CA ILE A 143 2.04 9.72 14.72
C ILE A 143 2.48 9.82 16.18
N ARG A 144 2.74 8.69 16.86
CA ARG A 144 3.24 8.70 18.23
C ARG A 144 4.63 9.32 18.34
N GLU A 145 5.51 9.03 17.38
CA GLU A 145 6.85 9.59 17.35
C GLU A 145 6.82 11.11 17.12
N CYS A 146 5.99 11.60 16.19
CA CYS A 146 5.76 13.02 15.97
C CYS A 146 5.25 13.72 17.25
N LYS A 147 4.29 13.10 17.97
CA LYS A 147 3.81 13.60 19.26
C LYS A 147 4.93 13.64 20.31
N SER A 148 5.80 12.62 20.34
CA SER A 148 6.95 12.54 21.24
C SER A 148 7.96 13.65 20.95
N LEU A 149 8.29 13.89 19.67
CA LEU A 149 9.17 14.98 19.25
C LEU A 149 8.59 16.34 19.67
N LYS A 150 7.32 16.59 19.39
CA LYS A 150 6.63 17.82 19.80
C LYS A 150 6.70 18.05 21.31
N ALA A 151 6.50 16.99 22.10
CA ALA A 151 6.59 17.07 23.56
C ALA A 151 8.02 17.31 24.05
N LYS A 152 9.01 16.61 23.49
CA LYS A 152 10.44 16.71 23.86
C LYS A 152 10.98 18.11 23.60
N TYR A 153 10.68 18.67 22.43
CA TYR A 153 11.19 19.97 22.00
C TYR A 153 10.25 21.14 22.36
N LYS A 154 9.13 20.90 23.07
CA LYS A 154 8.15 21.95 23.45
C LYS A 154 8.78 23.17 24.13
N LYS A 155 9.79 22.96 24.97
CA LYS A 155 10.50 24.04 25.69
C LYS A 155 11.40 24.88 24.79
N TYR A 156 11.94 24.27 23.73
CA TYR A 156 12.76 24.93 22.71
C TYR A 156 11.89 25.73 21.72
N LEU A 157 10.64 25.30 21.58
CA LEU A 157 9.71 25.78 20.59
C LEU A 157 8.93 27.04 21.00
N ASP A 158 9.08 27.55 22.23
CA ASP A 158 8.32 28.70 22.79
C ASP A 158 6.80 28.61 22.54
N GLY A 159 6.26 27.39 22.47
CA GLY A 159 4.85 27.13 22.15
C GLY A 159 4.48 27.17 20.66
N ASN A 160 5.41 27.52 19.77
CA ASN A 160 5.24 27.48 18.31
C ASN A 160 5.66 26.12 17.73
N VAL A 161 4.94 25.61 16.74
CA VAL A 161 5.39 24.39 16.02
C VAL A 161 6.49 24.80 15.04
N SER A 162 7.65 24.13 15.05
CA SER A 162 8.67 24.40 14.03
C SER A 162 8.13 24.07 12.64
N PRO A 163 8.58 24.76 11.58
CA PRO A 163 8.16 24.47 10.21
C PRO A 163 8.30 22.98 9.86
N GLU A 164 9.40 22.35 10.28
CA GLU A 164 9.68 20.93 10.02
C GLU A 164 8.63 20.02 10.68
N LEU A 165 8.30 20.25 11.96
CA LEU A 165 7.26 19.48 12.64
C LEU A 165 5.90 19.64 11.98
N ARG A 166 5.60 20.85 11.49
CA ARG A 166 4.35 21.13 10.77
C ARG A 166 4.29 20.39 9.43
N ASP A 167 5.40 20.30 8.72
CA ASP A 167 5.48 19.52 7.48
C ASP A 167 5.25 18.03 7.75
N LEU A 168 5.83 17.48 8.82
CA LEU A 168 5.60 16.10 9.24
C LEU A 168 4.14 15.85 9.64
N GLU A 169 3.54 16.73 10.45
CA GLU A 169 2.13 16.66 10.82
C GLU A 169 1.22 16.66 9.58
N THR A 170 1.45 17.59 8.66
CA THR A 170 0.71 17.68 7.38
C THR A 170 0.85 16.39 6.57
N LYS A 171 2.06 15.83 6.46
CA LYS A 171 2.30 14.59 5.71
C LYS A 171 1.61 13.38 6.34
N LEU A 172 1.53 13.33 7.67
CA LEU A 172 0.81 12.27 8.38
C LEU A 172 -0.69 12.34 8.11
N GLU A 173 -1.29 13.54 8.18
CA GLU A 173 -2.71 13.77 7.87
C GLU A 173 -3.04 13.39 6.41
N GLU A 174 -2.19 13.79 5.45
CA GLU A 174 -2.31 13.38 4.06
C GLU A 174 -2.28 11.85 3.91
N THR A 175 -1.38 11.19 4.63
CA THR A 175 -1.22 9.73 4.58
C THR A 175 -2.44 9.02 5.16
N GLU A 176 -2.99 9.50 6.27
CA GLU A 176 -4.24 8.98 6.86
C GLU A 176 -5.40 9.12 5.87
N LYS A 177 -5.51 10.28 5.20
CA LYS A 177 -6.53 10.53 4.18
C LYS A 177 -6.41 9.57 3.00
N ILE A 178 -5.21 9.40 2.44
CA ILE A 178 -4.96 8.46 1.33
C ILE A 178 -5.35 7.03 1.72
N LEU A 179 -5.00 6.60 2.92
CA LEU A 179 -5.33 5.26 3.41
C LEU A 179 -6.84 5.05 3.52
N LYS A 180 -7.57 6.05 4.02
CA LYS A 180 -9.04 6.03 4.11
C LYS A 180 -9.69 5.96 2.73
N GLU A 181 -9.32 6.87 1.83
CA GLU A 181 -9.86 6.92 0.45
C GLU A 181 -9.59 5.63 -0.32
N SER A 182 -8.39 5.08 -0.18
CA SER A 182 -8.02 3.78 -0.74
C SER A 182 -8.91 2.66 -0.23
N THR A 183 -9.17 2.62 1.08
CA THR A 183 -10.02 1.60 1.70
C THR A 183 -11.45 1.68 1.18
N GLU A 184 -12.01 2.89 1.08
CA GLU A 184 -13.34 3.14 0.54
C GLU A 184 -13.44 2.73 -0.94
N SER A 185 -12.44 3.09 -1.76
CA SER A 185 -12.37 2.72 -3.17
C SER A 185 -12.37 1.20 -3.36
N ASN A 186 -11.62 0.46 -2.55
CA ASN A 186 -11.57 -1.01 -2.62
C ASN A 186 -12.92 -1.65 -2.26
N ILE A 187 -13.65 -1.09 -1.27
CA ILE A 187 -15.00 -1.55 -0.91
C ILE A 187 -15.99 -1.29 -2.05
N GLN A 188 -15.92 -0.12 -2.66
CA GLN A 188 -16.77 0.24 -3.80
C GLN A 188 -16.53 -0.70 -4.98
N ASN A 189 -15.27 -1.03 -5.30
CA ASN A 189 -14.93 -1.96 -6.37
C ASN A 189 -15.52 -3.36 -6.14
N ALA A 190 -15.42 -3.90 -4.92
CA ALA A 190 -16.04 -5.18 -4.58
C ALA A 190 -17.57 -5.13 -4.72
N THR A 191 -18.19 -4.06 -4.23
CA THR A 191 -19.64 -3.85 -4.31
C THR A 191 -20.11 -3.75 -5.76
N TYR A 192 -19.33 -3.11 -6.64
CA TYR A 192 -19.63 -3.00 -8.06
C TYR A 192 -19.73 -4.39 -8.71
N TYR A 193 -18.75 -5.26 -8.50
CA TYR A 193 -18.76 -6.60 -9.10
C TYR A 193 -19.79 -7.54 -8.47
N ASP A 194 -20.12 -7.35 -7.20
CA ASP A 194 -21.25 -8.04 -6.57
C ASP A 194 -22.56 -7.70 -7.29
N ARG A 195 -22.82 -6.40 -7.55
CA ARG A 195 -24.03 -5.97 -8.27
C ARG A 195 -24.07 -6.49 -9.71
N LYS A 196 -22.94 -6.43 -10.43
CA LYS A 196 -22.85 -6.95 -11.81
C LYS A 196 -23.24 -8.42 -11.92
N LEU A 197 -22.84 -9.26 -10.95
CA LEU A 197 -23.26 -10.66 -10.95
C LEU A 197 -24.76 -10.81 -10.70
N GLU A 198 -25.34 -10.02 -9.78
CA GLU A 198 -26.78 -10.07 -9.52
C GLU A 198 -27.62 -9.63 -10.72
N ASP A 199 -27.15 -8.66 -11.49
CA ASP A 199 -27.84 -8.23 -12.71
C ASP A 199 -27.85 -9.32 -13.78
N ILE A 200 -26.76 -10.10 -13.92
CA ILE A 200 -26.69 -11.22 -14.86
C ILE A 200 -27.56 -12.41 -14.43
N LYS A 201 -27.83 -12.58 -13.13
CA LYS A 201 -28.72 -13.65 -12.63
C LYS A 201 -30.20 -13.38 -12.90
N LYS A 202 -30.59 -12.12 -13.11
CA LYS A 202 -31.98 -11.72 -13.42
C LYS A 202 -32.35 -11.94 -14.90
N VAL A 203 -31.37 -12.30 -15.73
CA VAL A 203 -31.49 -12.60 -17.17
C VAL A 203 -31.38 -14.10 -17.40
#